data_AF-A0A7S3DN57-F1
#
_entry.id   AF-A0A7S3DN57-F1
#
_cell.length_a   1.000
_cell.length_b   1.000
_cell.length_c   1.000
_cell.angle_alpha   90.00
_cell.angle_beta   90.00
_cell.angle_gamma   90.00
#
_symmetry.space_group_name_H-M   'P 1'
#
loop_
_entity.id
_entity.type
_entity.pdbx_description
1 polymer ?
#
loop_
_entity_poly.entity_id
_entity_poly.type
_entity_poly.pdbx_seq_one_letter_code
_entity_poly.pdbx_strand_id
1 'polypeptide(L)'
;SRCNFEQLFLISLLLNAAVSFRSSSFWKKLYRQVAVDDTNGATDAPTNTNDIENDLALSRLWRNLLIKYLAVYLLAAMSDWLQGPYVYALYSSYGFLQSDIAVLFVAGFASSMIVGSVIGGMADLGGRRRFVVLFAVVYGLSCLTKHFKSYGILMIGRVLGGIATSLLFSVFEAWLIRAHSDAGLEKYIGRSLAWASYCNSIVAIFTGLLANEASDNSTMVPVIEEILYIGGYLNPFDIALVTLFLCGVGALILWDENYGHDREQFLTTTTTNSHEGSFFGGIRQAFIATIYNRK
;
A
#
# COMPACT_ATOMS: atom_id res chain seq x y z
N SER A 1 -36.88 -12.63 -4.21
CA SER A 1 -36.06 -12.50 -5.41
C SER A 1 -34.60 -12.66 -5.00
N ARG A 2 -33.96 -13.79 -5.31
CA ARG A 2 -32.55 -14.02 -4.96
C ARG A 2 -31.70 -13.29 -6.00
N CYS A 3 -30.98 -12.24 -5.58
CA CYS A 3 -30.08 -11.51 -6.46
C CYS A 3 -28.88 -12.41 -6.77
N ASN A 4 -28.62 -12.71 -8.05
CA ASN A 4 -27.53 -13.57 -8.49
C ASN A 4 -26.18 -12.83 -8.39
N PHE A 5 -25.66 -12.71 -7.17
CA PHE A 5 -24.42 -12.00 -6.86
C PHE A 5 -23.22 -12.55 -7.65
N GLU A 6 -23.17 -13.87 -7.87
CA GLU A 6 -22.14 -14.53 -8.68
C GLU A 6 -22.16 -14.07 -10.14
N GLN A 7 -23.35 -13.87 -10.73
CA GLN A 7 -23.47 -13.41 -12.12
C GLN A 7 -23.03 -11.95 -12.25
N LEU A 8 -23.39 -11.09 -11.31
CA LEU A 8 -22.96 -9.69 -11.29
C LEU A 8 -21.44 -9.57 -11.10
N PHE A 9 -20.87 -10.42 -10.24
CA PHE A 9 -19.43 -10.49 -10.02
C PHE A 9 -18.69 -10.98 -11.27
N LEU A 10 -19.16 -12.04 -11.93
CA LEU A 10 -18.61 -12.54 -13.20
C LEU A 10 -18.69 -11.48 -14.31
N ILE A 11 -19.82 -10.77 -14.42
CA ILE A 11 -19.98 -9.69 -15.41
C ILE A 11 -19.00 -8.55 -15.12
N SER A 12 -18.84 -8.14 -13.86
CA SER A 12 -17.84 -7.15 -13.44
C SER A 12 -16.41 -7.58 -13.78
N LEU A 13 -16.08 -8.84 -13.52
CA LEU A 13 -14.75 -9.40 -13.77
C LEU A 13 -14.45 -9.47 -15.27
N LEU A 14 -15.43 -9.86 -16.09
CA LEU A 14 -15.34 -9.87 -17.54
C LEU A 14 -15.24 -8.46 -18.14
N LEU A 15 -16.01 -7.49 -17.62
CA LEU A 15 -15.90 -6.08 -18.03
C LEU A 15 -14.53 -5.51 -17.70
N ASN A 16 -14.02 -5.74 -16.49
CA ASN A 16 -12.70 -5.29 -16.09
C ASN A 16 -11.59 -5.98 -16.89
N ALA A 17 -11.72 -7.28 -17.17
CA ALA A 17 -10.80 -8.01 -18.02
C ALA A 17 -10.84 -7.48 -19.48
N ALA A 18 -12.02 -7.17 -20.02
CA ALA A 18 -12.17 -6.61 -21.36
C ALA A 18 -11.58 -5.19 -21.48
N VAL A 19 -11.81 -4.33 -20.49
CA VAL A 19 -11.22 -2.98 -20.43
C VAL A 19 -9.70 -3.06 -20.29
N SER A 20 -9.20 -3.99 -19.48
CA SER A 20 -7.77 -4.22 -19.28
C SER A 20 -7.11 -4.82 -20.53
N PHE A 21 -7.82 -5.72 -21.20
CA PHE A 21 -7.38 -6.26 -22.49
C PHE A 21 -7.34 -5.15 -23.55
N ARG A 22 -8.33 -4.26 -23.61
CA ARG A 22 -8.35 -3.08 -24.49
C ARG A 22 -7.22 -2.08 -24.21
N SER A 23 -6.81 -1.91 -22.96
CA SER A 23 -5.71 -1.01 -22.61
C SER A 23 -4.32 -1.65 -22.80
N SER A 24 -4.25 -2.98 -22.83
CA SER A 24 -3.01 -3.76 -22.95
C SER A 24 -2.22 -3.42 -24.22
N SER A 25 -0.90 -3.42 -24.09
CA SER A 25 0.05 -3.30 -25.20
C SER A 25 -0.16 -4.37 -26.27
N PHE A 26 -0.78 -5.50 -25.92
CA PHE A 26 -1.14 -6.55 -26.87
C PHE A 26 -2.24 -6.09 -27.84
N TRP A 27 -3.32 -5.47 -27.35
CA TRP A 27 -4.40 -4.96 -28.21
C TRP A 27 -3.94 -3.73 -29.00
N LYS A 28 -3.08 -2.88 -28.43
CA LYS A 28 -2.43 -1.81 -29.21
C LYS A 28 -1.53 -2.36 -30.32
N LYS A 29 -0.85 -3.49 -30.12
CA LYS A 29 -0.07 -4.18 -31.16
C LYS A 29 -0.96 -4.84 -32.20
N LEU A 30 -2.01 -5.55 -31.79
CA LEU A 30 -2.91 -6.26 -32.69
C LEU A 30 -3.73 -5.28 -33.55
N TYR A 31 -4.24 -4.19 -32.95
CA TYR A 31 -4.91 -3.12 -33.69
C TYR A 31 -3.95 -2.36 -34.62
N ARG A 32 -2.70 -2.14 -34.18
CA ARG A 32 -1.68 -1.51 -35.03
C ARG A 32 -1.25 -2.43 -36.17
N GLN A 33 -1.18 -3.75 -35.97
CA GLN A 33 -0.96 -4.73 -37.05
C GLN A 33 -2.13 -4.75 -38.06
N VAL A 34 -3.36 -4.76 -37.57
CA VAL A 34 -4.56 -4.72 -38.43
C VAL A 34 -4.68 -3.39 -39.18
N ALA A 35 -4.29 -2.26 -38.56
CA ALA A 35 -4.26 -0.95 -39.23
C ALA A 35 -3.08 -0.79 -40.21
N VAL A 36 -1.99 -1.53 -40.03
CA VAL A 36 -0.83 -1.54 -40.94
C VAL A 36 -1.13 -2.37 -42.19
N ASP A 37 -1.94 -3.42 -42.10
CA ASP A 37 -2.39 -4.19 -43.29
C ASP A 37 -3.28 -3.34 -44.24
N ASP A 38 -3.93 -2.28 -43.74
CA ASP A 38 -4.72 -1.34 -44.56
C ASP A 38 -3.87 -0.19 -45.18
N THR A 39 -2.60 -0.04 -44.80
CA THR A 39 -1.72 1.07 -45.24
C THR A 39 -0.36 0.58 -45.72
N ASN A 40 -0.36 -0.31 -46.72
CA ASN A 40 0.82 -0.54 -47.55
C ASN A 40 1.10 0.72 -48.41
N GLY A 41 1.75 1.73 -47.83
CA GLY A 41 2.12 2.94 -48.54
C GLY A 41 2.50 4.15 -47.68
N ALA A 42 3.31 3.99 -46.64
CA ALA A 42 4.01 5.13 -46.04
C ALA A 42 5.36 4.68 -45.47
N THR A 43 6.41 5.21 -46.08
CA THR A 43 7.84 5.01 -45.82
C THR A 43 8.22 4.94 -44.34
N ASP A 44 8.92 3.87 -43.98
CA ASP A 44 9.68 3.72 -42.75
C ASP A 44 10.74 4.83 -42.64
N ALA A 45 10.65 5.65 -41.58
CA ALA A 45 11.80 6.39 -41.11
C ALA A 45 12.76 5.38 -40.45
N PRO A 46 14.07 5.39 -40.75
CA PRO A 46 15.02 4.47 -40.13
C PRO A 46 15.11 4.85 -38.65
N THR A 47 14.42 4.08 -37.81
CA THR A 47 14.52 4.23 -36.36
C THR A 47 15.91 3.72 -35.99
N ASN A 48 16.78 4.62 -35.55
CA ASN A 48 18.19 4.32 -35.29
C ASN A 48 18.27 3.14 -34.31
N THR A 49 19.05 2.10 -34.64
CA THR A 49 19.14 0.87 -33.82
C THR A 49 19.52 1.16 -32.36
N ASN A 50 20.29 2.22 -32.14
CA ASN A 50 20.67 2.72 -30.82
C ASN A 50 19.47 3.24 -30.00
N ASP A 51 18.47 3.85 -30.64
CA ASP A 51 17.28 4.36 -29.95
C ASP A 51 16.36 3.21 -29.50
N ILE A 52 16.29 2.15 -30.31
CA ILE A 52 15.55 0.92 -30.00
C ILE A 52 16.19 0.19 -28.81
N GLU A 53 17.53 0.08 -28.80
CA GLU A 53 18.27 -0.55 -27.71
C GLU A 53 18.11 0.21 -26.39
N ASN A 54 18.18 1.55 -26.44
CA ASN A 54 17.97 2.41 -25.29
C ASN A 54 16.53 2.33 -24.73
N ASP A 55 15.50 2.33 -25.60
CA ASP A 55 14.10 2.18 -25.15
C ASP A 55 13.82 0.79 -24.55
N LEU A 56 14.46 -0.25 -25.09
CA LEU A 56 14.40 -1.61 -24.54
C LEU A 56 15.07 -1.70 -23.16
N ALA A 57 16.23 -1.06 -22.99
CA ALA A 57 16.95 -1.01 -21.72
C ALA A 57 16.13 -0.27 -20.64
N LEU A 58 15.58 0.90 -20.97
CA LEU A 58 14.69 1.67 -20.08
C LEU A 58 13.44 0.86 -19.69
N SER A 59 12.84 0.16 -20.66
CA SER A 59 11.67 -0.70 -20.41
C SER A 59 11.97 -1.86 -19.47
N ARG A 60 13.18 -2.45 -19.55
CA ARG A 60 13.63 -3.51 -18.63
C ARG A 60 13.87 -2.96 -17.23
N LEU A 61 14.52 -1.80 -17.11
CA LEU A 61 14.73 -1.09 -15.84
C LEU A 61 13.40 -0.77 -15.15
N TRP A 62 12.47 -0.17 -15.89
CA TRP A 62 11.12 0.13 -15.41
C TRP A 62 10.40 -1.12 -14.90
N ARG A 63 10.42 -2.21 -15.67
CA ARG A 63 9.76 -3.46 -15.28
C ARG A 63 10.36 -4.05 -14.00
N ASN A 64 11.69 -4.05 -13.88
CA ASN A 64 12.36 -4.57 -12.69
C ASN A 64 12.01 -3.75 -11.44
N LEU A 65 11.99 -2.43 -11.57
CA LEU A 65 11.57 -1.52 -10.50
C LEU A 65 10.10 -1.77 -10.11
N LEU A 66 9.21 -1.87 -11.10
CA LEU A 66 7.80 -2.11 -10.86
C LEU A 66 7.55 -3.46 -10.17
N ILE A 67 8.26 -4.52 -10.55
CA ILE A 67 8.13 -5.83 -9.89
C ILE A 67 8.57 -5.75 -8.42
N LYS A 68 9.70 -5.09 -8.12
CA LYS A 68 10.16 -4.88 -6.73
C LYS A 68 9.15 -4.09 -5.90
N TYR A 69 8.55 -3.06 -6.50
CA TYR A 69 7.50 -2.27 -5.86
C TYR A 69 6.25 -3.11 -5.58
N LEU A 70 5.71 -3.75 -6.63
CA LEU A 70 4.49 -4.55 -6.55
C LEU A 70 4.62 -5.70 -5.55
N ALA A 71 5.78 -6.34 -5.47
CA ALA A 71 6.01 -7.43 -4.52
C ALA A 71 5.70 -7.02 -3.07
N VAL A 72 6.10 -5.83 -2.66
CA VAL A 72 5.89 -5.33 -1.28
C VAL A 72 4.53 -4.63 -1.16
N TYR A 73 4.17 -3.79 -2.14
CA TYR A 73 2.90 -3.06 -2.14
C TYR A 73 1.69 -3.99 -2.14
N LEU A 74 1.71 -5.07 -2.92
CA LEU A 74 0.58 -6.00 -2.99
C LEU A 74 0.42 -6.82 -1.71
N LEU A 75 1.51 -7.13 -1.00
CA LEU A 75 1.42 -7.74 0.34
C LEU A 75 0.78 -6.77 1.34
N ALA A 76 1.21 -5.50 1.31
CA ALA A 76 0.62 -4.46 2.15
C ALA A 76 -0.88 -4.29 1.86
N ALA A 77 -1.26 -4.20 0.58
CA ALA A 77 -2.65 -4.10 0.16
C ALA A 77 -3.47 -5.34 0.53
N MET A 78 -2.93 -6.55 0.31
CA MET A 78 -3.58 -7.81 0.71
C MET A 78 -3.89 -7.81 2.20
N SER A 79 -2.96 -7.37 3.05
CA SER A 79 -3.21 -7.29 4.49
C SER A 79 -4.33 -6.33 4.88
N ASP A 80 -4.55 -5.27 4.11
CA ASP A 80 -5.64 -4.30 4.33
C ASP A 80 -6.99 -4.90 3.89
N TRP A 81 -7.02 -5.51 2.70
CA TRP A 81 -8.22 -6.14 2.14
C TRP A 81 -8.71 -7.34 2.93
N LEU A 82 -7.82 -8.11 3.58
CA LEU A 82 -8.20 -9.23 4.46
C LEU A 82 -9.07 -8.77 5.63
N GLN A 83 -8.79 -7.57 6.14
CA GLN A 83 -9.40 -7.07 7.35
C GLN A 83 -10.75 -6.39 7.10
N GLY A 84 -10.83 -5.60 6.02
CA GLY A 84 -11.95 -4.71 5.71
C GLY A 84 -13.35 -5.31 5.93
N PRO A 85 -13.67 -6.50 5.38
CA PRO A 85 -15.00 -7.08 5.48
C PRO A 85 -15.42 -7.48 6.90
N TYR A 86 -14.47 -7.82 7.77
CA TYR A 86 -14.75 -8.47 9.06
C TYR A 86 -14.63 -7.55 10.27
N VAL A 87 -14.14 -6.31 10.14
CA VAL A 87 -14.00 -5.39 11.29
C VAL A 87 -15.34 -5.15 11.98
N TYR A 88 -16.39 -4.85 11.23
CA TYR A 88 -17.72 -4.63 11.79
C TYR A 88 -18.30 -5.91 12.38
N ALA A 89 -18.22 -7.02 11.63
CA ALA A 89 -18.74 -8.32 12.06
C ALA A 89 -18.09 -8.78 13.38
N LEU A 90 -16.77 -8.58 13.51
CA LEU A 90 -16.02 -8.87 14.73
C LEU A 90 -16.55 -8.07 15.92
N TYR A 91 -16.69 -6.76 15.80
CA TYR A 91 -17.18 -5.94 16.91
C TYR A 91 -18.63 -6.25 17.28
N SER A 92 -19.47 -6.53 16.27
CA SER A 92 -20.83 -7.01 16.48
C SER A 92 -20.83 -8.36 17.22
N SER A 93 -19.92 -9.28 16.89
CA SER A 93 -19.79 -10.59 17.55
C SER A 93 -19.32 -10.48 19.01
N TYR A 94 -18.59 -9.43 19.35
CA TYR A 94 -18.24 -9.09 20.73
C TYR A 94 -19.41 -8.49 21.53
N GLY A 95 -20.54 -8.17 20.88
CA GLY A 95 -21.72 -7.60 21.53
C GLY A 95 -21.67 -6.08 21.72
N PHE A 96 -20.79 -5.37 21.00
CA PHE A 96 -20.77 -3.91 21.05
C PHE A 96 -21.98 -3.29 20.35
N LEU A 97 -22.47 -2.17 20.88
CA LEU A 97 -23.56 -1.41 20.28
C LEU A 97 -23.10 -0.77 18.96
N GLN A 98 -24.04 -0.59 18.03
CA GLN A 98 -23.74 0.04 16.74
C GLN A 98 -23.18 1.47 16.89
N SER A 99 -23.60 2.20 17.92
CA SER A 99 -23.05 3.52 18.28
C SER A 99 -21.56 3.44 18.63
N ASP A 100 -21.18 2.45 19.43
CA ASP A 100 -19.81 2.28 19.91
C ASP A 100 -18.89 1.85 18.78
N ILE A 101 -19.41 0.98 17.91
CA ILE A 101 -18.76 0.60 16.65
C ILE A 101 -18.56 1.83 15.76
N ALA A 102 -19.56 2.69 15.61
CA ALA A 102 -19.42 3.92 14.83
C ALA A 102 -18.30 4.81 15.37
N VAL A 103 -18.19 4.98 16.70
CA VAL A 103 -17.09 5.74 17.32
C VAL A 103 -15.72 5.10 17.03
N LEU A 104 -15.62 3.76 17.09
CA LEU A 104 -14.42 3.03 16.69
C LEU A 104 -14.04 3.30 15.22
N PHE A 105 -15.02 3.38 14.31
CA PHE A 105 -14.75 3.73 12.91
C PHE A 105 -14.31 5.18 12.74
N VAL A 106 -14.98 6.12 13.41
CA VAL A 106 -14.62 7.54 13.38
C VAL A 106 -13.19 7.75 13.91
N ALA A 107 -12.79 7.08 15.00
CA ALA A 107 -11.43 7.18 15.51
C ALA A 107 -10.37 6.69 14.51
N GLY A 108 -10.66 5.60 13.79
CA GLY A 108 -9.79 5.11 12.72
C GLY A 108 -9.63 6.12 11.57
N PHE A 109 -10.73 6.68 11.08
CA PHE A 109 -10.66 7.68 10.01
C PHE A 109 -10.06 9.02 10.47
N ALA A 110 -10.39 9.47 11.68
CA ALA A 110 -9.84 10.71 12.23
C ALA A 110 -8.33 10.63 12.41
N SER A 111 -7.83 9.51 12.97
CA SER A 111 -6.40 9.29 13.12
C SER A 111 -5.68 9.22 11.77
N SER A 112 -6.27 8.58 10.74
CA SER A 112 -5.69 8.55 9.40
C SER A 112 -5.63 9.95 8.77
N MET A 113 -6.67 10.77 8.91
CA MET A 113 -6.68 12.16 8.41
C MET A 113 -5.60 13.02 9.07
N ILE A 114 -5.49 12.97 10.39
CA ILE A 114 -4.51 13.77 11.14
C ILE A 114 -3.10 13.36 10.73
N VAL A 115 -2.81 12.05 10.74
CA VAL A 115 -1.46 11.56 10.46
C VAL A 115 -1.11 11.68 8.97
N GLY A 116 -2.05 11.44 8.07
CA GLY A 116 -1.83 11.56 6.62
C GLY A 116 -1.33 12.95 6.20
N SER A 117 -1.79 14.01 6.89
CA SER A 117 -1.35 15.38 6.63
C SER A 117 0.12 15.65 7.00
N VAL A 118 0.71 14.85 7.89
CA VAL A 118 2.07 15.03 8.41
C VAL A 118 3.02 13.99 7.84
N ILE A 119 2.53 12.78 7.55
CA ILE A 119 3.40 11.63 7.26
C ILE A 119 4.10 11.73 5.91
N GLY A 120 3.52 12.44 4.94
CA GLY A 120 4.14 12.71 3.64
C GLY A 120 5.51 13.39 3.81
N GLY A 121 5.57 14.49 4.56
CA GLY A 121 6.83 15.19 4.83
C GLY A 121 7.80 14.43 5.75
N MET A 122 7.28 13.61 6.67
CA MET A 122 8.13 12.77 7.53
C MET A 122 8.76 11.58 6.77
N ALA A 123 8.04 11.00 5.81
CA ALA A 123 8.50 9.87 5.00
C ALA A 123 9.73 10.24 4.16
N ASP A 124 9.82 11.50 3.73
CA ASP A 124 10.96 12.02 2.98
C ASP A 124 12.24 12.14 3.83
N LEU A 125 12.10 12.34 5.16
CA LEU A 125 13.22 12.56 6.08
C LEU A 125 13.74 11.28 6.76
N GLY A 126 12.85 10.37 7.18
CA GLY A 126 13.24 9.23 8.05
C GLY A 126 13.62 7.93 7.32
N GLY A 127 13.71 7.94 5.99
CA GLY A 127 14.10 6.78 5.19
C GLY A 127 12.93 5.82 4.94
N ARG A 128 12.51 5.74 3.68
CA ARG A 128 11.23 5.12 3.28
C ARG A 128 11.12 3.62 3.60
N ARG A 129 12.23 2.87 3.60
CA ARG A 129 12.28 1.47 4.05
C ARG A 129 11.82 1.30 5.51
N ARG A 130 12.27 2.19 6.39
CA ARG A 130 11.91 2.17 7.82
C ARG A 130 10.43 2.47 8.01
N PHE A 131 9.86 3.33 7.18
CA PHE A 131 8.44 3.64 7.23
C PHE A 131 7.54 2.49 6.78
N VAL A 132 7.97 1.67 5.81
CA VAL A 132 7.22 0.45 5.45
C VAL A 132 7.29 -0.60 6.57
N VAL A 133 8.44 -0.74 7.23
CA VAL A 133 8.56 -1.60 8.42
C VAL A 133 7.71 -1.07 9.57
N LEU A 134 7.71 0.25 9.79
CA LEU A 134 6.85 0.91 10.76
C LEU A 134 5.37 0.65 10.45
N PHE A 135 4.97 0.77 9.18
CA PHE A 135 3.63 0.39 8.72
C PHE A 135 3.30 -1.06 9.11
N ALA A 136 4.18 -2.01 8.78
CA ALA A 136 3.97 -3.42 9.07
C ALA A 136 3.80 -3.68 10.58
N VAL A 137 4.64 -3.05 11.41
CA VAL A 137 4.56 -3.16 12.87
C VAL A 137 3.29 -2.52 13.42
N VAL A 138 3.01 -1.27 13.05
CA VAL A 138 1.83 -0.53 13.54
C VAL A 138 0.54 -1.22 13.14
N TYR A 139 0.45 -1.70 11.90
CA TYR A 139 -0.75 -2.41 11.45
C TYR A 139 -0.84 -3.81 12.07
N GLY A 140 0.29 -4.49 12.26
CA GLY A 140 0.34 -5.77 12.95
C GLY A 140 -0.15 -5.66 14.40
N LEU A 141 0.30 -4.64 15.13
CA LEU A 141 -0.22 -4.33 16.47
C LEU A 141 -1.73 -4.05 16.44
N SER A 142 -2.23 -3.30 15.45
CA SER A 142 -3.67 -3.11 15.26
C SER A 142 -4.42 -4.43 15.00
N CYS A 143 -3.82 -5.42 14.33
CA CYS A 143 -4.42 -6.75 14.18
C CYS A 143 -4.44 -7.50 15.52
N LEU A 144 -3.35 -7.45 16.28
CA LEU A 144 -3.27 -8.11 17.58
C LEU A 144 -4.30 -7.59 18.58
N THR A 145 -4.57 -6.28 18.61
CA THR A 145 -5.61 -5.72 19.50
C THR A 145 -6.99 -6.35 19.32
N LYS A 146 -7.31 -6.87 18.12
CA LYS A 146 -8.62 -7.41 17.79
C LYS A 146 -8.95 -8.70 18.52
N HIS A 147 -7.94 -9.42 19.00
CA HIS A 147 -8.11 -10.62 19.82
C HIS A 147 -8.68 -10.33 21.20
N PHE A 148 -8.60 -9.08 21.66
CA PHE A 148 -9.05 -8.67 22.98
C PHE A 148 -10.47 -8.08 22.90
N LYS A 149 -11.40 -8.66 23.65
CA LYS A 149 -12.75 -8.10 23.86
C LYS A 149 -12.72 -6.97 24.89
N SER A 150 -12.01 -5.90 24.57
CA SER A 150 -11.90 -4.70 25.41
C SER A 150 -12.01 -3.45 24.55
N TYR A 151 -13.03 -2.64 24.82
CA TYR A 151 -13.30 -1.43 24.03
C TYR A 151 -12.09 -0.49 23.95
N GLY A 152 -11.39 -0.28 25.07
CA GLY A 152 -10.20 0.58 25.10
C GLY A 152 -9.05 0.03 24.24
N ILE A 153 -8.82 -1.28 24.26
CA ILE A 153 -7.78 -1.93 23.44
C ILE A 153 -8.16 -1.84 21.96
N LEU A 154 -9.44 -2.08 21.62
CA LEU A 154 -9.95 -1.93 20.26
C LEU A 154 -9.86 -0.48 19.77
N MET A 155 -10.06 0.51 20.64
CA MET A 155 -9.91 1.92 20.30
C MET A 155 -8.46 2.25 19.92
N ILE A 156 -7.50 1.80 20.72
CA ILE A 156 -6.07 1.92 20.39
C ILE A 156 -5.79 1.21 19.07
N GLY A 157 -6.35 0.01 18.89
CA GLY A 157 -6.27 -0.75 17.65
C GLY A 157 -6.77 0.04 16.43
N ARG A 158 -7.88 0.77 16.55
CA ARG A 158 -8.43 1.60 15.46
C ARG A 158 -7.56 2.81 15.15
N VAL A 159 -7.03 3.46 16.18
CA VAL A 159 -6.08 4.58 16.00
C VAL A 159 -4.81 4.08 15.28
N LEU A 160 -4.22 2.98 15.75
CA LEU A 160 -3.07 2.36 15.08
C LEU A 160 -3.39 1.94 13.64
N GLY A 161 -4.57 1.37 13.40
CA GLY A 161 -5.04 1.02 12.07
C GLY A 161 -5.16 2.23 11.15
N GLY A 162 -5.70 3.35 11.63
CA GLY A 162 -5.78 4.59 10.86
C GLY A 162 -4.40 5.16 10.52
N ILE A 163 -3.46 5.14 11.47
CA ILE A 163 -2.06 5.52 11.24
C ILE A 163 -1.43 4.63 10.14
N ALA A 164 -1.67 3.31 10.21
CA ALA A 164 -1.19 2.38 9.20
C ALA A 164 -1.80 2.64 7.82
N THR A 165 -3.10 2.92 7.72
CA THR A 165 -3.74 3.27 6.44
C THR A 165 -3.09 4.50 5.80
N SER A 166 -2.77 5.53 6.60
CA SER A 166 -2.08 6.72 6.08
C SER A 166 -0.67 6.40 5.60
N LEU A 167 0.07 5.57 6.34
CA LEU A 167 1.38 5.09 5.91
C LEU A 167 1.30 4.31 4.60
N LEU A 168 0.29 3.45 4.44
CA LEU A 168 0.10 2.61 3.25
C LEU A 168 -0.02 3.46 1.97
N PHE A 169 -0.84 4.51 1.99
CA PHE A 169 -1.03 5.34 0.81
C PHE A 169 0.12 6.32 0.59
N SER A 170 0.63 6.98 1.64
CA SER A 170 1.64 8.02 1.46
C SER A 170 3.05 7.47 1.24
N VAL A 171 3.50 6.48 2.02
CA VAL A 171 4.91 6.03 2.01
C VAL A 171 5.22 5.24 0.75
N PHE A 172 4.30 4.37 0.32
CA PHE A 172 4.49 3.53 -0.85
C PHE A 172 4.53 4.36 -2.14
N GLU A 173 3.61 5.32 -2.30
CA GLU A 173 3.63 6.23 -3.44
C GLU A 173 4.89 7.10 -3.45
N ALA A 174 5.30 7.66 -2.30
CA ALA A 174 6.51 8.45 -2.19
C ALA A 174 7.77 7.64 -2.57
N TRP A 175 7.85 6.37 -2.17
CA TRP A 175 8.92 5.48 -2.60
C TRP A 175 8.91 5.24 -4.11
N LEU A 176 7.74 4.99 -4.69
CA LEU A 176 7.59 4.76 -6.13
C LEU A 176 8.01 5.98 -6.94
N ILE A 177 7.54 7.17 -6.56
CA ILE A 177 7.89 8.45 -7.18
C ILE A 177 9.40 8.61 -7.20
N ARG A 178 10.04 8.45 -6.03
CA ARG A 178 11.48 8.68 -5.91
C ARG A 178 12.29 7.64 -6.67
N ALA A 179 11.94 6.36 -6.59
CA ALA A 179 12.63 5.31 -7.33
C ALA A 179 12.59 5.56 -8.85
N HIS A 180 11.49 6.14 -9.38
CA HIS A 180 11.43 6.55 -10.78
C HIS A 180 12.33 7.74 -11.07
N SER A 181 12.37 8.75 -10.19
CA SER A 181 13.26 9.91 -10.36
C SER A 181 14.74 9.52 -10.34
N ASP A 182 15.17 8.70 -9.38
CA ASP A 182 16.56 8.23 -9.28
C ASP A 182 16.98 7.35 -10.47
N ALA A 183 16.04 6.61 -11.06
CA ALA A 183 16.28 5.79 -12.24
C ALA A 183 16.16 6.55 -13.58
N GLY A 184 15.83 7.85 -13.56
CA GLY A 184 15.57 8.64 -14.77
C GLY A 184 14.31 8.19 -15.54
N LEU A 185 13.34 7.59 -14.84
CA LEU A 185 12.13 6.97 -15.38
C LEU A 185 10.85 7.77 -15.08
N GLU A 186 10.94 9.06 -14.78
CA GLU A 186 9.80 9.91 -14.40
C GLU A 186 8.64 9.83 -15.40
N LYS A 187 8.95 9.71 -16.70
CA LYS A 187 7.95 9.53 -17.77
C LYS A 187 7.06 8.29 -17.63
N TYR A 188 7.49 7.27 -16.88
CA TYR A 188 6.76 6.01 -16.70
C TYR A 188 5.97 5.93 -15.39
N ILE A 189 6.01 6.96 -14.53
CA ILE A 189 5.37 6.91 -13.21
C ILE A 189 3.86 6.67 -13.28
N GLY A 190 3.16 7.39 -14.16
CA GLY A 190 1.71 7.24 -14.32
C GLY A 190 1.33 5.83 -14.79
N ARG A 191 2.20 5.21 -15.60
CA ARG A 191 2.03 3.81 -16.02
C ARG A 191 2.23 2.85 -14.84
N SER A 192 3.23 3.09 -13.98
CA SER A 192 3.47 2.29 -12.78
C SER A 192 2.32 2.37 -11.79
N LEU A 193 1.78 3.57 -11.52
CA LEU A 193 0.62 3.77 -10.66
C LEU A 193 -0.63 3.07 -11.23
N ALA A 194 -0.85 3.13 -12.54
CA ALA A 194 -1.95 2.40 -13.18
C ALA A 194 -1.83 0.87 -12.99
N TRP A 195 -0.61 0.32 -13.14
CA TRP A 195 -0.36 -1.10 -12.86
C TRP A 195 -0.53 -1.45 -11.39
N ALA A 196 -0.09 -0.60 -10.48
CA ALA A 196 -0.29 -0.77 -9.04
C ALA A 196 -1.79 -0.84 -8.69
N SER A 197 -2.60 0.09 -9.17
CA SER A 197 -4.04 0.10 -8.97
C SER A 197 -4.72 -1.12 -9.58
N TYR A 198 -4.33 -1.52 -10.79
CA TYR A 198 -4.86 -2.71 -11.45
C TYR A 198 -4.58 -4.00 -10.66
N CYS A 199 -3.33 -4.21 -10.27
CA CYS A 199 -2.94 -5.37 -9.46
C CYS A 199 -3.59 -5.33 -8.07
N ASN A 200 -3.74 -4.15 -7.47
CA ASN A 200 -4.44 -3.97 -6.20
C ASN A 200 -5.90 -4.43 -6.30
N SER A 201 -6.62 -4.07 -7.37
CA SER A 201 -8.00 -4.54 -7.58
C SER A 201 -8.10 -6.06 -7.70
N ILE A 202 -7.14 -6.68 -8.41
CA ILE A 202 -7.08 -8.15 -8.50
C ILE A 202 -6.87 -8.76 -7.12
N VAL A 203 -5.90 -8.24 -6.36
CA VAL A 203 -5.62 -8.69 -4.99
C VAL A 203 -6.85 -8.52 -4.11
N ALA A 204 -7.54 -7.39 -4.17
CA ALA A 204 -8.75 -7.14 -3.37
C ALA A 204 -9.82 -8.23 -3.57
N ILE A 205 -10.03 -8.65 -4.83
CA ILE A 205 -10.99 -9.70 -5.18
C ILE A 205 -10.59 -11.05 -4.56
N PHE A 206 -9.35 -11.51 -4.83
CA PHE A 206 -8.87 -12.79 -4.30
C PHE A 206 -8.83 -12.80 -2.78
N THR A 207 -8.42 -11.67 -2.20
CA THR A 207 -8.31 -11.50 -0.76
C THR A 207 -9.67 -11.51 -0.08
N GLY A 208 -10.69 -10.90 -0.68
CA GLY A 208 -12.06 -10.95 -0.16
C GLY A 208 -12.60 -12.38 -0.09
N LEU A 209 -12.33 -13.20 -1.12
CA LEU A 209 -12.70 -14.63 -1.11
C LEU A 209 -11.93 -15.40 -0.03
N LEU A 210 -10.62 -15.17 0.06
CA LEU A 210 -9.77 -15.80 1.09
C LEU A 210 -10.22 -15.42 2.50
N ALA A 211 -10.58 -14.15 2.73
CA ALA A 211 -11.08 -13.68 4.01
C ALA A 211 -12.40 -14.37 4.37
N ASN A 212 -13.29 -14.59 3.39
CA ASN A 212 -14.54 -15.30 3.62
C ASN A 212 -14.35 -16.77 3.96
N GLU A 213 -13.51 -17.47 3.20
CA GLU A 213 -13.19 -18.85 3.52
C GLU A 213 -12.51 -18.96 4.90
N ALA A 214 -11.58 -18.05 5.20
CA ALA A 214 -10.89 -18.02 6.48
C ALA A 214 -11.84 -17.76 7.66
N SER A 215 -12.82 -16.87 7.51
CA SER A 215 -13.78 -16.58 8.58
C SER A 215 -14.73 -17.72 8.86
N ASP A 216 -15.10 -18.48 7.83
CA ASP A 216 -16.13 -19.52 7.91
C ASP A 216 -15.56 -20.87 8.37
N ASN A 217 -14.23 -21.08 8.24
CA ASN A 217 -13.57 -22.35 8.55
C ASN A 217 -13.54 -22.69 10.05
N SER A 218 -13.77 -21.74 10.95
CA SER A 218 -13.73 -22.00 12.39
C SER A 218 -14.69 -21.09 13.13
N THR A 219 -15.30 -21.58 14.20
CA THR A 219 -16.09 -20.72 15.09
C THR A 219 -15.17 -19.93 16.01
N MET A 220 -15.70 -18.81 16.52
CA MET A 220 -14.97 -17.96 17.46
C MET A 220 -15.05 -18.56 18.86
N VAL A 221 -13.90 -18.83 19.47
CA VAL A 221 -13.79 -19.51 20.77
C VAL A 221 -12.99 -18.65 21.76
N PRO A 222 -13.46 -18.49 23.01
CA PRO A 222 -12.68 -17.82 24.05
C PRO A 222 -11.52 -18.72 24.53
N VAL A 223 -10.33 -18.15 24.63
CA VAL A 223 -9.11 -18.85 25.09
C VAL A 223 -8.85 -18.55 26.57
N ILE A 224 -9.07 -17.30 27.00
CA ILE A 224 -8.88 -16.86 28.38
C ILE A 224 -10.13 -16.10 28.81
N GLU A 225 -10.89 -16.65 29.76
CA GLU A 225 -11.97 -16.01 30.54
C GLU A 225 -12.79 -14.93 29.79
N GLU A 226 -13.19 -15.19 28.54
CA GLU A 226 -13.90 -14.23 27.67
C GLU A 226 -13.20 -12.88 27.40
N ILE A 227 -11.89 -12.79 27.66
CA ILE A 227 -11.06 -11.62 27.36
C ILE A 227 -10.37 -11.79 26.01
N LEU A 228 -9.84 -12.99 25.76
CA LEU A 228 -9.08 -13.32 24.55
C LEU A 228 -9.85 -14.33 23.70
N TYR A 229 -10.00 -14.04 22.42
CA TYR A 229 -10.67 -14.91 21.45
C TYR A 229 -9.73 -15.31 20.32
N ILE A 230 -10.00 -16.46 19.70
CA ILE A 230 -9.35 -16.94 18.48
C ILE A 230 -10.44 -17.57 17.58
N GLY A 231 -10.20 -17.61 16.27
CA GLY A 231 -11.11 -18.27 15.32
C GLY A 231 -12.21 -17.33 14.78
N GLY A 232 -12.99 -17.84 13.84
CA GLY A 232 -14.07 -17.09 13.19
C GLY A 232 -13.56 -15.83 12.52
N TYR A 233 -14.21 -14.70 12.82
CA TYR A 233 -13.87 -13.40 12.25
C TYR A 233 -12.46 -12.91 12.57
N LEU A 234 -11.71 -13.57 13.47
CA LEU A 234 -10.31 -13.24 13.74
C LEU A 234 -9.34 -13.83 12.70
N ASN A 235 -9.69 -14.95 12.05
CA ASN A 235 -8.80 -15.64 11.11
C ASN A 235 -8.29 -14.74 9.97
N PRO A 236 -9.11 -13.88 9.33
CA PRO A 236 -8.61 -12.94 8.31
C PRO A 236 -7.58 -11.96 8.87
N PHE A 237 -7.69 -11.55 10.14
CA PHE A 237 -6.72 -10.67 10.80
C PHE A 237 -5.40 -11.39 11.10
N ASP A 238 -5.43 -12.68 11.39
CA ASP A 238 -4.23 -13.51 11.59
C ASP A 238 -3.48 -13.72 10.27
N ILE A 239 -4.19 -14.01 9.18
CA ILE A 239 -3.60 -14.07 7.84
C ILE A 239 -3.03 -12.70 7.46
N ALA A 240 -3.71 -11.61 7.82
CA ALA A 240 -3.21 -10.26 7.59
C ALA A 240 -1.91 -10.01 8.38
N LEU A 241 -1.81 -10.49 9.62
CA LEU A 241 -0.59 -10.40 10.44
C LEU A 241 0.60 -11.11 9.78
N VAL A 242 0.38 -12.33 9.26
CA VAL A 242 1.40 -13.08 8.50
C VAL A 242 1.80 -12.30 7.24
N THR A 243 0.82 -11.75 6.52
CA THR A 243 1.05 -10.98 5.30
C THR A 243 1.82 -9.68 5.58
N LEU A 244 1.54 -9.00 6.69
CA LEU A 244 2.25 -7.81 7.17
C LEU A 244 3.69 -8.14 7.56
N PHE A 245 3.91 -9.28 8.22
CA PHE A 245 5.25 -9.75 8.53
C PHE A 245 6.05 -9.98 7.25
N LEU A 246 5.48 -10.69 6.26
CA LEU A 246 6.09 -10.89 4.95
C LEU A 246 6.34 -9.57 4.20
N CYS A 247 5.42 -8.61 4.31
CA CYS A 247 5.58 -7.26 3.75
C CYS A 247 6.79 -6.54 4.37
N GLY A 248 6.90 -6.54 5.70
CA GLY A 248 8.03 -5.93 6.41
C GLY A 248 9.37 -6.58 6.06
N VAL A 249 9.42 -7.93 6.03
CA VAL A 249 10.62 -8.67 5.60
C VAL A 249 10.94 -8.41 4.14
N GLY A 250 9.95 -8.41 3.27
CA GLY A 250 10.09 -8.08 1.85
C GLY A 250 10.63 -6.68 1.63
N ALA A 251 10.16 -5.69 2.38
CA ALA A 251 10.69 -4.33 2.34
C ALA A 251 12.16 -4.27 2.79
N LEU A 252 12.56 -5.06 3.79
CA LEU A 252 13.95 -5.10 4.25
C LEU A 252 14.90 -5.71 3.21
N ILE A 253 14.44 -6.70 2.44
CA ILE A 253 15.25 -7.44 1.46
C ILE A 253 15.24 -6.76 0.07
N LEU A 254 14.08 -6.32 -0.40
CA LEU A 254 13.91 -5.84 -1.78
C LEU A 254 14.10 -4.33 -1.95
N TRP A 255 13.87 -3.53 -0.90
CA TRP A 255 13.89 -2.07 -1.02
C TRP A 255 15.18 -1.48 -0.45
N ASP A 256 15.84 -0.65 -1.25
CA ASP A 256 17.02 0.08 -0.84
C ASP A 256 16.66 1.27 0.07
N GLU A 257 17.58 1.63 0.96
CA GLU A 257 17.37 2.71 1.93
C GLU A 257 17.58 4.06 1.26
N ASN A 258 16.52 4.55 0.61
CA ASN A 258 16.56 5.76 -0.19
C ASN A 258 16.14 6.96 0.68
N TYR A 259 17.06 7.88 1.01
CA TYR A 259 16.77 9.12 1.77
C TYR A 259 16.35 10.27 0.85
N GLY A 260 15.71 11.33 1.39
CA GLY A 260 15.49 12.57 0.65
C GLY A 260 16.80 13.34 0.43
N HIS A 261 16.93 14.02 -0.72
CA HIS A 261 18.08 14.87 -1.09
C HIS A 261 18.36 15.99 -0.06
N ASP A 262 17.36 16.40 0.74
CA ASP A 262 17.54 17.41 1.77
C ASP A 262 18.55 16.98 2.84
N ARG A 263 18.71 15.67 3.08
CA ARG A 263 19.68 15.15 4.05
C ARG A 263 21.11 15.23 3.55
N GLU A 264 21.36 15.09 2.25
CA GLU A 264 22.70 15.28 1.68
C GLU A 264 23.13 16.74 1.78
N GLN A 265 22.24 17.69 1.49
CA GLN A 265 22.53 19.11 1.71
C GLN A 265 22.71 19.42 3.21
N PHE A 266 21.83 18.93 4.10
CA PHE A 266 21.94 19.16 5.55
C PHE A 266 23.21 18.53 6.16
N LEU A 267 23.59 17.32 5.74
CA LEU A 267 24.81 16.67 6.20
C LEU A 267 26.05 17.41 5.68
N THR A 268 26.03 17.86 4.42
CA THR A 268 27.14 18.65 3.84
C THR A 268 27.31 19.99 4.57
N THR A 269 26.21 20.65 4.96
CA THR A 269 26.23 21.90 5.76
C THR A 269 26.55 21.68 7.24
N THR A 270 26.30 20.49 7.78
CA THR A 270 26.62 20.18 9.20
C THR A 270 28.07 19.71 9.37
N THR A 271 28.68 19.07 8.37
CA THR A 271 30.13 18.74 8.40
C THR A 271 31.03 19.98 8.41
N THR A 272 30.55 21.15 7.99
CA THR A 272 31.31 22.40 8.09
C THR A 272 31.19 23.10 9.44
N ASN A 273 30.27 22.69 10.32
CA ASN A 273 30.05 23.31 11.64
C ASN A 273 29.87 22.25 12.73
N SER A 274 31.02 21.75 13.22
CA SER A 274 31.31 21.21 14.57
C SER A 274 30.24 20.43 15.37
N HIS A 275 30.66 19.21 15.77
CA HIS A 275 30.52 18.56 17.09
C HIS A 275 29.20 18.64 17.89
N GLU A 276 28.77 17.44 18.33
CA GLU A 276 27.77 17.10 19.36
C GLU A 276 26.27 17.04 18.97
N GLY A 277 25.83 15.80 18.69
CA GLY A 277 24.96 15.06 19.62
C GLY A 277 23.53 15.56 19.88
N SER A 278 22.56 15.04 19.12
CA SER A 278 21.35 14.35 19.62
C SER A 278 20.30 14.27 18.50
N PHE A 279 19.96 13.05 18.10
CA PHE A 279 18.90 12.72 17.13
C PHE A 279 17.56 13.41 17.45
N PHE A 280 17.26 13.61 18.74
CA PHE A 280 16.06 14.31 19.20
C PHE A 280 16.10 15.83 18.99
N GLY A 281 17.30 16.43 18.99
CA GLY A 281 17.49 17.86 18.70
C GLY A 281 17.14 18.20 17.25
N GLY A 282 17.55 17.33 16.31
CA GLY A 282 17.25 17.49 14.89
C GLY A 282 15.75 17.41 14.57
N ILE A 283 15.03 16.48 15.21
CA ILE A 283 13.57 16.34 15.04
C ILE A 283 12.84 17.58 15.58
N ARG A 284 13.26 18.12 16.72
CA ARG A 284 12.65 19.33 17.31
C ARG A 284 12.89 20.57 16.46
N GLN A 285 14.07 20.70 15.87
CA GLN A 285 14.41 21.82 14.97
C GLN A 285 13.62 21.73 13.65
N ALA A 286 13.50 20.54 13.06
CA ALA A 286 12.71 20.33 11.86
C ALA A 286 11.22 20.64 12.08
N PHE A 287 10.66 20.21 13.22
CA PHE A 287 9.28 20.50 13.58
C PHE A 287 9.02 22.00 13.75
N ILE A 288 9.96 22.74 14.37
CA ILE A 288 9.87 24.20 14.54
C ILE A 288 10.01 24.92 13.19
N ALA A 289 10.90 24.46 12.31
CA ALA A 289 11.09 25.03 10.98
C ALA A 289 9.83 24.90 10.11
N THR A 290 9.14 23.75 10.14
CA THR A 290 7.88 23.55 9.40
C THR A 290 6.75 24.44 9.92
N ILE A 291 6.73 24.77 11.21
CA ILE A 291 5.73 25.67 11.80
C ILE A 291 6.01 27.14 11.47
N TYR A 292 7.29 27.55 11.43
CA TYR A 292 7.65 28.94 11.15
C TYR A 292 7.59 29.32 9.66
N ASN A 293 7.76 28.37 8.75
CA ASN A 293 7.72 28.62 7.30
C ASN A 293 6.28 28.68 6.73
N ARG A 294 5.28 28.81 7.60
CA ARG A 294 3.85 28.90 7.27
C ARG A 294 3.24 30.29 7.55
N LYS A 295 4.07 31.33 7.66
CA LYS A 295 3.64 32.74 7.68
C LYS A 295 4.10 33.47 6.42
#